data_AF-A0A7J3XX08-F1
#
_entry.id   AF-A0A7J3XX08-F1
#
_cell.length_a   1.000
_cell.length_b   1.000
_cell.length_c   1.000
_cell.angle_alpha   90.00
_cell.angle_beta   90.00
_cell.angle_gamma   90.00
#
_symmetry.space_group_name_H-M   'P 1'
#
loop_
_entity.id
_entity.type
_entity.pdbx_description
1 polymer ?
#
loop_
_entity_poly.entity_id
_entity_poly.type
_entity_poly.pdbx_seq_one_letter_code
_entity_poly.pdbx_strand_id
1 'polypeptide(L)'
;MSKGKLAAQVAHAAVMAAEQARSSRSEWWASWINSLQKKVVVKVSSLEELLKVEEEARRLGLPTALVVDAGLTELPPDTPTAVGIGPAPSDLIDSVTGKLKLL
;
A
#
# COMPACT_ATOMS: atom_id res chain seq x y z
N MET A 1 -16.48 -0.19 2.45
CA MET A 1 -16.27 -0.17 0.98
C MET A 1 -16.93 -1.39 0.37
N SER A 2 -17.66 -1.23 -0.73
CA SER A 2 -18.06 -2.37 -1.58
C SER A 2 -16.85 -3.15 -2.12
N LYS A 3 -17.05 -4.40 -2.54
CA LYS A 3 -15.98 -5.27 -3.06
C LYS A 3 -15.27 -4.66 -4.28
N GLY A 4 -16.02 -4.04 -5.18
CA GLY A 4 -15.47 -3.37 -6.36
C GLY A 4 -14.62 -2.16 -6.00
N LYS A 5 -15.11 -1.32 -5.07
CA LYS A 5 -14.34 -0.16 -4.60
C LYS A 5 -13.03 -0.59 -3.93
N LEU A 6 -13.10 -1.60 -3.06
CA LEU A 6 -11.92 -2.17 -2.42
C LEU A 6 -10.87 -2.61 -3.45
N ALA A 7 -11.28 -3.39 -4.46
CA ALA A 7 -10.36 -3.85 -5.50
C ALA A 7 -9.69 -2.69 -6.25
N ALA A 8 -10.45 -1.63 -6.57
CA ALA A 8 -9.92 -0.44 -7.22
C ALA A 8 -8.90 0.31 -6.33
N GLN A 9 -9.20 0.51 -5.05
CA GLN A 9 -8.27 1.20 -4.13
C GLN A 9 -6.98 0.39 -3.91
N VAL A 10 -7.08 -0.93 -3.79
CA VAL A 10 -5.90 -1.83 -3.72
C VAL A 10 -5.07 -1.74 -5.01
N ALA A 11 -5.71 -1.71 -6.18
CA ALA A 11 -5.01 -1.57 -7.45
C ALA A 11 -4.29 -0.22 -7.56
N HIS A 12 -4.94 0.88 -7.18
CA HIS A 12 -4.32 2.21 -7.16
C HIS A 12 -3.08 2.21 -6.25
N ALA A 13 -3.22 1.71 -5.02
CA ALA A 13 -2.13 1.62 -4.05
C ALA A 13 -0.95 0.82 -4.60
N ALA A 14 -1.22 -0.34 -5.21
CA ALA A 14 -0.19 -1.19 -5.79
C ALA A 14 0.56 -0.52 -6.95
N VAL A 15 -0.15 0.13 -7.88
CA VAL A 15 0.47 0.80 -9.03
C VAL A 15 1.31 1.99 -8.58
N MET A 16 0.79 2.83 -7.69
CA MET A 16 1.51 4.01 -7.21
C MET A 16 2.77 3.64 -6.43
N ALA A 17 2.68 2.65 -5.52
CA ALA A 17 3.83 2.21 -4.73
C ALA A 17 4.89 1.52 -5.63
N ALA A 18 4.46 0.70 -6.61
CA ALA A 18 5.36 0.11 -7.58
C ALA A 18 6.08 1.16 -8.43
N GLU A 19 5.39 2.21 -8.88
CA GLU A 19 6.02 3.29 -9.66
C GLU A 19 7.03 4.09 -8.83
N GLN A 20 6.73 4.33 -7.55
CA GLN A 20 7.69 4.93 -6.64
C GLN A 20 8.92 4.03 -6.44
N ALA A 21 8.73 2.72 -6.28
CA ALA A 21 9.84 1.78 -6.20
C ALA A 21 10.65 1.75 -7.49
N ARG A 22 10.00 1.79 -8.66
CA ARG A 22 10.67 1.83 -9.97
C ARG A 22 11.63 3.02 -10.10
N SER A 23 11.25 4.17 -9.54
CA SER A 23 12.07 5.40 -9.59
C SER A 23 13.12 5.49 -8.48
N SER A 24 12.86 4.97 -7.29
CA SER A 24 13.74 5.13 -6.11
C SER A 24 14.55 3.89 -5.72
N ARG A 25 14.10 2.69 -6.11
CA ARG A 25 14.60 1.36 -5.75
C ARG A 25 14.40 0.39 -6.92
N SER A 26 14.93 0.74 -8.09
CA SER A 26 14.70 0.02 -9.34
C SER A 26 15.09 -1.46 -9.28
N GLU A 27 16.07 -1.80 -8.43
CA GLU A 27 16.50 -3.15 -8.12
C GLU A 27 15.42 -3.98 -7.40
N TRP A 28 14.72 -3.38 -6.41
CA TRP A 28 13.61 -4.04 -5.70
C TRP A 28 12.42 -4.21 -6.62
N TRP A 29 12.12 -3.20 -7.43
CA TRP A 29 11.05 -3.26 -8.42
C TRP A 29 11.30 -4.37 -9.46
N ALA A 30 12.51 -4.44 -10.03
CA ALA A 30 12.85 -5.45 -11.03
C ALA A 30 12.80 -6.88 -10.45
N SER A 31 13.34 -7.07 -9.24
CA SER A 31 13.26 -8.36 -8.54
C SER A 31 11.81 -8.79 -8.30
N TRP A 32 10.96 -7.86 -7.87
CA TRP A 32 9.54 -8.12 -7.64
C TRP A 32 8.79 -8.48 -8.92
N ILE A 33 9.03 -7.77 -10.04
CA ILE A 33 8.44 -8.10 -11.34
C ILE A 33 8.87 -9.50 -11.80
N ASN A 34 10.15 -9.82 -11.68
CA ASN A 34 10.69 -11.15 -12.02
C ASN A 34 10.18 -12.26 -11.09
N SER A 35 9.68 -11.89 -9.91
CA SER A 35 9.09 -12.80 -8.91
C SER A 35 7.55 -12.83 -8.98
N LEU A 36 6.97 -12.58 -10.15
CA LEU A 36 5.52 -12.56 -10.39
C LEU A 36 4.76 -11.59 -9.47
N GLN A 37 5.41 -10.50 -9.07
CA GLN A 37 4.78 -9.31 -8.50
C GLN A 37 3.78 -9.60 -7.35
N LYS A 38 4.19 -10.46 -6.40
CA LYS A 38 3.39 -10.88 -5.23
C LYS A 38 2.81 -9.68 -4.49
N LYS A 39 1.54 -9.79 -4.08
CA LYS A 39 0.81 -8.80 -3.27
C LYS A 39 0.08 -9.52 -2.14
N VAL A 40 0.03 -8.90 -0.98
CA VAL A 40 -0.76 -9.34 0.18
C VAL A 40 -1.63 -8.18 0.61
N VAL A 41 -2.92 -8.43 0.81
CA VAL A 41 -3.87 -7.41 1.24
C VAL A 41 -4.24 -7.68 2.69
N VAL A 42 -3.88 -6.75 3.56
CA VAL A 42 -4.20 -6.74 4.99
C VAL A 42 -5.17 -5.62 5.31
N LYS A 43 -5.74 -5.64 6.52
CA LYS A 43 -6.68 -4.63 7.00
C LYS A 43 -6.22 -3.98 8.29
N VAL A 44 -6.57 -2.71 8.39
CA VAL A 44 -6.53 -1.89 9.61
C VAL A 44 -7.95 -1.59 10.06
N SER A 45 -8.12 -1.21 11.31
CA SER A 45 -9.43 -0.97 11.94
C SER A 45 -9.82 0.51 11.99
N SER A 46 -8.92 1.42 11.60
CA SER A 46 -9.19 2.87 11.62
C SER A 46 -8.31 3.65 10.63
N LEU A 47 -8.71 4.88 10.34
CA LEU A 47 -7.90 5.84 9.57
C LEU A 47 -6.60 6.18 10.30
N GLU A 48 -6.64 6.36 11.62
CA GLU A 48 -5.45 6.64 12.42
C GLU A 48 -4.41 5.51 12.30
N GLU A 49 -4.85 4.25 12.35
CA GLU A 49 -3.98 3.09 12.14
C GLU A 49 -3.42 3.04 10.71
N LEU A 50 -4.22 3.39 9.70
CA LEU A 50 -3.75 3.50 8.31
C LEU A 50 -2.61 4.51 8.17
N LEU A 51 -2.77 5.70 8.77
CA LEU A 51 -1.77 6.76 8.73
C LEU A 51 -0.51 6.39 9.51
N LYS A 52 -0.63 5.70 10.66
CA LYS A 52 0.53 5.19 11.41
C LYS A 52 1.34 4.17 10.62
N VAL A 53 0.65 3.27 9.90
CA VAL A 53 1.30 2.27 9.02
C VAL A 53 2.04 2.96 7.87
N GLU A 54 1.44 4.01 7.30
CA GLU A 54 2.04 4.81 6.24
C GLU A 54 3.29 5.56 6.71
N GLU A 55 3.21 6.24 7.86
CA GLU A 55 4.31 6.98 8.46
C GLU A 55 5.48 6.05 8.79
N GLU A 56 5.21 4.88 9.39
CA GLU A 56 6.25 3.91 9.75
C GLU A 56 6.96 3.38 8.50
N ALA A 57 6.23 3.03 7.44
CA ALA A 57 6.81 2.59 6.18
C ALA A 57 7.71 3.67 5.54
N ARG A 58 7.26 4.94 5.56
CA ARG A 58 8.08 6.08 5.10
C ARG A 58 9.33 6.26 5.93
N ARG A 59 9.24 6.14 7.25
CA ARG A 59 10.38 6.28 8.18
C ARG A 59 11.46 5.24 7.92
N LEU A 60 11.07 4.03 7.53
CA LEU A 60 11.98 2.95 7.14
C LEU A 60 12.50 3.08 5.69
N GLY A 61 12.11 4.12 4.97
CA GLY A 61 12.54 4.36 3.58
C GLY A 61 11.94 3.38 2.58
N LEU A 62 10.78 2.79 2.89
CA LEU A 62 10.07 1.90 1.99
C LEU A 62 9.28 2.71 0.95
N PRO A 63 9.23 2.27 -0.33
CA PRO A 63 8.27 2.81 -1.28
C PRO A 63 6.85 2.73 -0.69
N THR A 64 6.16 3.86 -0.63
CA THR A 64 4.90 4.02 0.10
C THR A 64 3.98 5.02 -0.59
N ALA A 65 2.78 4.57 -0.94
CA ALA A 65 1.76 5.39 -1.59
C ALA A 65 0.44 5.35 -0.81
N LEU A 66 0.00 6.52 -0.33
CA LEU A 66 -1.32 6.69 0.26
C LEU A 66 -2.33 7.00 -0.85
N VAL A 67 -3.40 6.22 -0.93
CA VAL A 67 -4.52 6.45 -1.83
C VAL A 67 -5.57 7.26 -1.10
N VAL A 68 -5.97 8.37 -1.71
CA VAL A 68 -7.04 9.23 -1.25
C VAL A 68 -8.16 9.17 -2.28
N ASP A 69 -9.37 8.84 -1.83
CA ASP A 69 -10.52 8.83 -2.72
C ASP A 69 -10.99 10.25 -2.98
N ALA A 70 -11.01 10.68 -4.24
CA ALA A 70 -11.38 12.03 -4.66
C ALA A 70 -12.89 12.34 -4.51
N GLY A 71 -13.62 11.58 -3.70
CA GLY A 71 -15.05 11.84 -3.42
C GLY A 71 -16.01 11.47 -4.55
N LEU A 72 -15.59 10.70 -5.55
CA LEU A 72 -16.47 10.23 -6.63
C LEU A 72 -17.32 9.00 -6.23
N THR A 73 -17.25 8.55 -4.96
CA THR A 73 -17.93 7.32 -4.50
C THR A 73 -18.42 7.39 -3.04
N GLU A 74 -18.74 6.22 -2.47
CA GLU A 74 -19.40 5.92 -1.18
C GLU A 74 -18.80 6.56 0.11
N LEU A 75 -17.74 7.38 0.02
CA LEU A 75 -17.03 7.98 1.15
C LEU A 75 -16.99 9.52 1.01
N PRO A 76 -16.82 10.25 2.12
CA PRO A 76 -16.55 11.68 2.06
C PRO A 76 -15.34 11.99 1.16
N PRO A 77 -15.36 13.11 0.42
CA PRO A 77 -14.21 13.54 -0.36
C PRO A 77 -12.93 13.58 0.49
N ASP A 78 -11.81 13.29 -0.16
CA ASP A 78 -10.47 13.35 0.42
C ASP A 78 -10.22 12.38 1.58
N THR A 79 -10.98 11.27 1.64
CA THR A 79 -10.75 10.21 2.64
C THR A 79 -9.62 9.29 2.20
N PRO A 80 -8.56 9.09 3.00
CA PRO A 80 -7.57 8.05 2.74
C PRO A 80 -8.18 6.65 2.87
N THR A 81 -7.97 5.80 1.87
CA THR A 81 -8.67 4.52 1.73
C THR A 81 -7.75 3.31 1.78
N ALA A 82 -6.51 3.44 1.32
CA ALA A 82 -5.54 2.36 1.26
C ALA A 82 -4.11 2.92 1.24
N VAL A 83 -3.15 2.11 1.70
CA VAL A 83 -1.72 2.39 1.56
C VAL A 83 -1.06 1.23 0.83
N GLY A 84 -0.25 1.53 -0.18
CA GLY A 84 0.63 0.58 -0.85
C GLY A 84 2.03 0.69 -0.25
N ILE A 85 2.62 -0.44 0.16
CA ILE A 85 3.98 -0.50 0.72
C ILE A 85 4.80 -1.48 -0.12
N GLY A 86 5.99 -1.05 -0.52
CA GLY A 86 6.91 -1.78 -1.39
C GLY A 86 6.65 -1.54 -2.89
N PRO A 87 7.18 -2.40 -3.76
CA PRO A 87 7.95 -3.61 -3.43
C PRO A 87 9.24 -3.33 -2.66
N ALA A 88 9.59 -4.27 -1.78
CA ALA A 88 10.78 -4.29 -0.96
C ALA A 88 10.99 -5.74 -0.45
N PRO A 89 12.16 -6.09 0.11
CA PRO A 89 12.35 -7.35 0.81
C PRO A 89 11.24 -7.63 1.84
N SER A 90 10.72 -8.86 1.86
CA SER A 90 9.56 -9.23 2.70
C SER A 90 9.77 -8.90 4.17
N ASP A 91 10.95 -9.17 4.72
CA ASP A 91 11.24 -8.93 6.15
C ASP A 91 11.12 -7.44 6.52
N LEU A 92 11.43 -6.52 5.60
CA LEU A 92 11.23 -5.08 5.82
C LEU A 92 9.75 -4.71 5.79
N ILE A 93 8.97 -5.28 4.85
CA ILE A 93 7.52 -5.05 4.78
C ILE A 93 6.81 -5.63 6.01
N ASP A 94 7.24 -6.81 6.46
CA ASP A 94 6.65 -7.51 7.60
C ASP A 94 6.95 -6.80 8.93
N SER A 95 8.06 -6.04 9.02
CA SER A 95 8.34 -5.17 10.17
C SER A 95 7.26 -4.11 10.41
N VAL A 96 6.55 -3.72 9.34
CA VAL A 96 5.44 -2.75 9.39
C VAL A 96 4.09 -3.46 9.44
N THR A 97 3.88 -4.45 8.57
CA THR A 97 2.54 -5.03 8.31
C THR A 97 2.31 -6.42 8.88
N GLY A 98 3.35 -7.10 9.40
CA GLY A 98 3.29 -8.51 9.79
C GLY A 98 2.34 -8.84 10.95
N LYS A 99 1.89 -7.82 11.71
CA LYS A 99 0.88 -7.97 12.78
C LYS A 99 -0.55 -7.68 12.31
N LEU A 100 -0.70 -7.13 11.10
CA LEU A 100 -2.01 -6.80 10.54
C LEU A 100 -2.72 -8.07 10.08
N LYS A 101 -4.04 -8.08 10.19
CA LYS A 101 -4.85 -9.23 9.78
C LYS A 101 -5.02 -9.21 8.27
N LEU A 102 -5.04 -10.39 7.65
CA LEU A 102 -5.47 -10.52 6.25
C LEU A 102 -6.89 -9.96 6.09
N LEU A 103 -7.13 -9.27 4.98
CA LEU A 103 -8.40 -8.60 4.69
C LEU A 103 -9.54 -9.61 4.51
#